data_AF-A0A8T4QRX3-F1
#
_entry.id   AF-A0A8T4QRX3-F1
#
_cell.length_a   1.000
_cell.length_b   1.000
_cell.length_c   1.000
_cell.angle_alpha   90.00
_cell.angle_beta   90.00
_cell.angle_gamma   90.00
#
_symmetry.space_group_name_H-M   'P 1'
#
loop_
_entity.id
_entity.type
_entity.pdbx_description
1 polymer ?
#
loop_
_entity_poly.entity_id
_entity_poly.type
_entity_poly.pdbx_seq_one_letter_code
_entity_poly.pdbx_strand_id
1 'polypeptide(L)'
;MNPILTKSKYILGLECPRHLWITFNQPEKIRKVTLAEEFKFSEGDKVGQLAKTLFSGGIDLPAENYSENLQQTKEAMKKGNPLFEAGFAFENCFSSSRNRY
;
A
#
# COMPACT_ATOMS: atom_id res chain seq x y z
N MET A 1 12.12 17.80 -1.95
CA MET A 1 10.80 17.14 -1.95
C MET A 1 10.54 16.59 -0.57
N ASN A 2 9.36 16.84 0.00
CA ASN A 2 8.97 16.19 1.26
C ASN A 2 8.66 14.71 0.98
N PRO A 3 9.19 13.76 1.77
CA PRO A 3 8.95 12.35 1.54
C PRO A 3 7.47 11.98 1.79
N ILE A 4 6.95 11.05 0.99
CA ILE A 4 5.59 10.54 1.14
C ILE A 4 5.52 9.59 2.35
N LEU A 5 4.57 9.87 3.25
CA LEU A 5 4.23 9.03 4.38
C LEU A 5 3.11 8.06 3.98
N THR A 6 3.43 6.77 3.94
CA THR A 6 2.44 5.72 3.69
C THR A 6 1.88 5.19 5.01
N LYS A 7 0.72 4.50 4.95
CA LYS A 7 0.13 3.81 6.12
C LYS A 7 1.17 3.00 6.91
N SER A 8 1.93 2.11 6.26
CA SER A 8 2.94 1.27 6.92
C SER A 8 4.05 2.10 7.58
N LYS A 9 4.50 3.19 6.92
CA LYS A 9 5.51 4.10 7.49
C LYS A 9 4.96 4.89 8.69
N TYR A 10 3.69 5.28 8.64
CA TYR A 10 3.03 5.95 9.77
C TYR A 10 2.98 5.04 11.00
N ILE A 11 2.52 3.79 10.85
CA ILE A 11 2.49 2.80 11.94
C ILE A 11 3.90 2.58 12.50
N LEU A 12 4.89 2.41 11.63
CA LEU A 12 6.29 2.23 12.01
C LEU A 12 6.84 3.43 12.80
N GLY A 13 6.41 4.66 12.49
CA GLY A 13 6.75 5.86 13.26
C GLY A 13 6.07 5.96 14.62
N LEU A 14 4.83 5.47 14.74
CA LEU A 14 4.14 5.37 16.02
C LEU A 14 4.83 4.38 16.96
N GLU A 15 5.33 3.27 16.43
CA GLU A 15 6.07 2.27 17.20
C GLU A 15 7.47 2.78 17.59
N CYS A 16 8.19 3.37 16.62
CA CYS A 16 9.55 3.85 16.84
C CYS A 16 9.90 5.01 15.90
N PRO A 17 9.89 6.27 16.39
CA PRO A 17 10.25 7.44 15.58
C PRO A 17 11.65 7.34 14.95
N ARG A 18 12.60 6.71 15.66
CA ARG A 18 13.96 6.48 15.15
C ARG A 18 13.95 5.52 13.96
N HIS A 19 13.11 4.48 13.99
CA HIS A 19 12.99 3.55 12.87
C HIS A 19 12.46 4.28 11.64
N LEU A 20 11.44 5.13 11.79
CA LEU A 20 10.89 5.93 10.69
C LEU A 20 11.96 6.84 10.08
N TRP A 21 12.75 7.47 10.93
CA TRP A 21 13.86 8.32 10.48
C TRP A 21 14.87 7.52 9.65
N ILE A 22 15.27 6.32 10.10
CA ILE A 22 16.19 5.45 9.36
C ILE A 22 15.58 5.04 8.01
N THR A 23 14.29 4.68 7.97
CA THR A 23 13.59 4.30 6.73
C THR A 23 13.69 5.37 5.64
N PHE A 24 13.66 6.66 6.01
CA PHE A 24 13.76 7.75 5.03
C PHE A 24 15.18 8.22 4.72
N ASN A 25 16.08 8.17 5.70
CA ASN A 25 17.40 8.80 5.60
C ASN A 25 18.55 7.81 5.42
N GLN A 26 18.35 6.55 5.80
CA GLN A 26 19.36 5.48 5.78
C GLN A 26 18.72 4.12 5.40
N PRO A 27 18.00 4.04 4.26
CA PRO A 27 17.26 2.84 3.87
C PRO A 27 18.15 1.59 3.72
N GLU A 28 19.45 1.77 3.44
CA GLU A 28 20.44 0.69 3.36
C GLU A 28 20.67 -0.04 4.69
N LYS A 29 20.30 0.59 5.82
CA LYS A 29 20.37 -0.03 7.16
C LYS A 29 19.14 -0.86 7.51
N ILE A 30 18.06 -0.72 6.73
CA ILE A 30 16.86 -1.54 6.93
C ILE A 30 17.19 -2.96 6.49
N ARG A 31 16.95 -3.93 7.39
CA ARG A 31 17.17 -5.34 7.06
C ARG A 31 16.32 -5.74 5.86
N LYS A 32 16.85 -6.65 5.05
CA LYS A 32 16.06 -7.28 4.00
C LYS A 32 14.94 -8.13 4.62
N VAL A 33 13.86 -8.25 3.87
CA VAL A 33 12.78 -9.18 4.17
C VAL A 33 13.35 -10.60 4.15
N THR A 34 12.99 -11.42 5.13
CA THR A 34 13.41 -12.82 5.20
C THR A 34 12.49 -13.68 4.32
N LEU A 35 12.95 -14.87 3.91
CA LEU A 35 12.11 -15.82 3.15
C LEU A 35 10.81 -16.17 3.87
N ALA A 36 10.84 -16.26 5.21
CA ALA A 36 9.65 -16.55 6.00
C ALA A 36 8.63 -15.40 5.98
N GLU A 37 9.11 -14.16 5.92
CA GLU A 37 8.24 -12.98 5.76
C GLU A 37 7.71 -12.89 4.34
N GLU A 38 8.56 -13.06 3.32
CA GLU A 38 8.12 -13.12 1.92
C GLU A 38 7.03 -14.18 1.70
N PHE A 39 7.19 -15.36 2.33
CA PHE A 39 6.18 -16.40 2.28
C PHE A 39 4.84 -15.94 2.88
N LYS A 40 4.85 -15.32 4.07
CA LYS A 40 3.63 -14.77 4.69
C LYS A 40 2.97 -13.71 3.81
N PHE A 41 3.76 -12.86 3.17
CA PHE A 41 3.26 -11.81 2.29
C PHE A 41 2.57 -12.42 1.07
N SER A 42 3.19 -13.45 0.48
CA SER A 42 2.63 -14.18 -0.65
C SER A 42 1.31 -14.91 -0.30
N GLU A 43 1.18 -15.43 0.91
CA GLU A 43 -0.08 -16.00 1.39
C GLU A 43 -1.16 -14.92 1.53
N GLY A 44 -0.80 -13.74 2.05
CA GLY A 44 -1.68 -12.58 2.09
C GLY A 44 -2.16 -12.15 0.71
N ASP A 45 -1.25 -12.11 -0.28
CA ASP A 45 -1.58 -11.79 -1.67
C ASP A 45 -2.56 -12.81 -2.26
N LYS A 46 -2.37 -14.12 -1.99
CA LYS A 46 -3.31 -15.18 -2.43
C LYS A 46 -4.70 -14.99 -1.84
N VAL A 47 -4.79 -14.72 -0.53
CA VAL A 47 -6.08 -14.43 0.13
C VAL A 47 -6.73 -13.19 -0.47
N GLY A 48 -5.96 -12.13 -0.75
CA GLY A 48 -6.43 -10.94 -1.42
C GLY A 48 -7.01 -11.24 -2.81
N GLN A 49 -6.32 -12.05 -3.63
CA GLN A 49 -6.81 -12.46 -4.94
C GLN A 49 -8.11 -13.25 -4.85
N LEU A 50 -8.22 -14.19 -3.90
CA LEU A 50 -9.46 -14.93 -3.66
C LEU A 50 -10.60 -14.01 -3.21
N ALA A 51 -10.34 -13.06 -2.31
CA ALA A 51 -11.36 -12.12 -1.85
C ALA A 51 -11.91 -11.24 -3.00
N LYS A 52 -11.06 -10.85 -3.96
CA LYS A 52 -11.51 -10.09 -5.15
C LYS A 52 -12.52 -10.87 -5.99
N THR A 53 -12.41 -12.20 -6.05
CA THR A 53 -13.36 -13.05 -6.80
C THR A 53 -14.80 -13.00 -6.25
N LEU A 54 -14.98 -12.60 -4.99
CA LEU A 54 -16.29 -12.49 -4.36
C LEU A 54 -17.12 -11.30 -4.87
N PHE A 55 -16.49 -10.32 -5.55
CA PHE A 55 -17.15 -9.13 -6.07
C PHE A 55 -16.98 -9.05 -7.59
N SER A 56 -17.97 -9.58 -8.31
CA SER A 56 -17.98 -9.55 -9.77
C SER A 56 -17.95 -8.10 -10.30
N GLY A 57 -17.16 -7.88 -11.36
CA GLY A 57 -17.00 -6.56 -11.95
C GLY A 57 -16.20 -5.56 -11.10
N GLY A 58 -15.50 -6.01 -10.06
CA GLY A 58 -14.56 -5.18 -9.32
C GLY A 58 -13.35 -4.76 -10.16
N ILE A 59 -12.82 -3.56 -9.91
CA ILE A 59 -11.69 -2.99 -10.63
C ILE A 59 -10.46 -3.05 -9.73
N ASP A 60 -9.41 -3.73 -10.19
CA ASP A 60 -8.13 -3.80 -9.49
C ASP A 60 -7.22 -2.64 -9.91
N LEU A 61 -6.79 -1.82 -8.95
CA LEU A 61 -6.01 -0.62 -9.20
C LEU A 61 -4.52 -0.83 -8.91
N PRO A 62 -3.61 -0.20 -9.68
CA PRO A 62 -2.18 -0.40 -9.51
C PRO A 62 -1.72 0.13 -8.16
N ALA A 63 -1.02 -0.67 -7.37
CA ALA A 63 -0.66 -0.30 -5.99
C ALA A 63 0.81 0.10 -5.79
N GLU A 64 1.62 0.08 -6.85
CA GLU A 64 3.07 0.36 -6.76
C GLU A 64 3.43 1.80 -7.10
N ASN A 65 2.66 2.43 -7.99
CA ASN A 65 2.84 3.82 -8.37
C ASN A 65 1.71 4.68 -7.76
N TYR A 66 2.05 5.52 -6.78
CA TYR A 66 1.06 6.32 -6.07
C TYR A 66 0.34 7.32 -6.98
N SER A 67 1.06 7.95 -7.92
CA SER A 67 0.45 8.94 -8.82
C SER A 67 -0.55 8.28 -9.76
N GLU A 68 -0.17 7.14 -10.32
CA GLU A 68 -1.03 6.34 -11.19
C GLU A 68 -2.25 5.80 -10.43
N ASN A 69 -2.03 5.26 -9.22
CA ASN A 69 -3.10 4.78 -8.36
C ASN A 69 -4.15 5.87 -8.08
N LEU A 70 -3.71 7.07 -7.70
CA LEU A 70 -4.60 8.18 -7.40
C LEU A 70 -5.40 8.63 -8.62
N GLN A 71 -4.77 8.67 -9.79
CA GLN A 71 -5.44 9.00 -11.04
C GLN A 71 -6.50 7.96 -11.37
N GLN A 72 -6.12 6.68 -11.42
CA GLN A 72 -7.03 5.60 -11.79
C GLN A 72 -8.15 5.42 -10.76
N THR A 73 -7.87 5.61 -9.47
CA THR A 73 -8.90 5.60 -8.41
C THR A 73 -9.97 6.67 -8.69
N LYS A 74 -9.56 7.91 -9.00
CA LYS A 74 -10.48 9.00 -9.33
C LYS A 74 -11.33 8.72 -10.57
N GLU A 75 -10.73 8.12 -11.59
CA GLU A 75 -11.45 7.75 -12.82
C GLU A 75 -12.43 6.59 -12.57
N ALA A 76 -12.01 5.58 -11.82
CA ALA A 76 -12.80 4.39 -11.54
C ALA A 76 -13.96 4.65 -10.57
N MET A 77 -13.84 5.61 -9.65
CA MET A 77 -14.94 6.03 -8.77
C MET A 77 -16.20 6.45 -9.53
N LYS A 78 -16.07 6.93 -10.77
CA LYS A 78 -17.19 7.35 -11.62
C LYS A 78 -18.03 6.17 -12.12
N LYS A 79 -17.51 4.93 -12.06
CA LYS A 79 -18.13 3.74 -12.65
C LYS A 79 -19.11 3.04 -11.70
N GLY A 80 -19.03 3.30 -10.39
CA GLY A 80 -19.90 2.68 -9.38
C GLY A 80 -19.57 1.21 -9.07
N ASN A 81 -18.50 0.66 -9.66
CA ASN A 81 -18.00 -0.68 -9.38
C ASN A 81 -17.20 -0.73 -8.06
N PRO A 82 -17.12 -1.90 -7.40
CA PRO A 82 -16.16 -2.13 -6.32
C PRO A 82 -14.72 -1.83 -6.80
N LEU A 83 -13.95 -1.10 -6.00
CA LEU A 83 -12.56 -0.76 -6.30
C LEU A 83 -11.63 -1.46 -5.31
N PHE A 84 -10.72 -2.29 -5.83
CA PHE A 84 -9.66 -2.89 -5.03
C PHE A 84 -8.41 -2.05 -5.12
N GLU A 85 -7.63 -2.02 -4.04
CA GLU A 85 -6.37 -1.26 -3.96
C GLU A 85 -6.52 0.24 -4.22
N ALA A 86 -7.75 0.76 -4.20
CA ALA A 86 -8.04 2.20 -4.31
C ALA A 86 -7.26 2.98 -3.27
N GLY A 87 -6.66 4.08 -3.71
CA GLY A 87 -5.87 4.96 -2.86
C GLY A 87 -6.34 6.39 -2.89
N PHE A 88 -6.01 7.08 -1.82
CA PHE A 88 -6.20 8.52 -1.67
C PHE A 88 -4.95 9.13 -1.05
N ALA A 89 -4.80 10.43 -1.25
CA ALA A 89 -3.72 11.20 -0.67
C ALA A 89 -4.25 12.50 -0.09
N PHE A 90 -3.62 12.94 0.98
CA PHE A 90 -3.84 14.23 1.61
C PHE A 90 -2.48 14.79 2.01
N GLU A 91 -2.14 15.98 1.51
CA GLU A 91 -0.81 16.56 1.64
C GLU A 91 0.29 15.58 1.20
N ASN A 92 1.21 15.22 2.10
CA ASN A 92 2.28 14.25 1.85
C ASN A 92 1.94 12.83 2.36
N CYS A 93 0.69 12.56 2.71
CA CYS A 93 0.24 11.25 3.16
C CYS A 93 -0.47 10.49 2.03
N PHE A 94 -0.14 9.20 1.88
CA PHE A 94 -0.80 8.28 0.95
C PHE A 94 -1.32 7.05 1.70
N SER A 95 -2.55 6.67 1.40
CA SER A 95 -3.15 5.44 1.91
C SER A 95 -3.91 4.73 0.81
N SER A 96 -3.81 3.42 0.76
CA SER A 96 -4.64 2.57 -0.10
C SER A 96 -5.22 1.41 0.71
N SER A 97 -6.24 0.77 0.15
CA SER A 97 -6.81 -0.45 0.70
C SER A 97 -5.86 -1.66 0.64
N ARG A 98 -4.63 -1.50 0.10
CA ARG A 98 -3.59 -2.53 0.16
C ARG A 98 -3.18 -2.81 1.58
N ASN A 99 -3.22 -4.09 1.95
CA ASN A 99 -2.49 -4.61 3.09
C ASN A 99 -1.35 -5.48 2.58
N ARG A 100 -0.15 -4.90 2.50
CA ARG A 100 1.08 -5.71 2.56
C ARG A 100 1.43 -5.83 4.03
N TYR A 101 1.07 -6.98 4.62
CA TYR A 101 1.75 -7.43 5.83
C TYR A 101 3.16 -7.82 5.48
#